data_AF-A0A835M0Y4-F1
#
_entry.id   AF-A0A835M0Y4-F1
#
_cell.length_a   1.000
_cell.length_b   1.000
_cell.length_c   1.000
_cell.angle_alpha   90.00
_cell.angle_beta   90.00
_cell.angle_gamma   90.00
#
_symmetry.space_group_name_H-M   'P 1'
#
loop_
_entity.id
_entity.type
_entity.pdbx_description
1 polymer ?
#
loop_
_entity_poly.entity_id
_entity_poly.type
_entity_poly.pdbx_seq_one_letter_code
_entity_poly.pdbx_strand_id
1 'polypeptide(L)'
;MAKFFIDSNFGIPGAIAVTNKHQKEFFLESIVIEGLVCEPVHFSCNSWVQSRKDHPGKRVFFSNKQPYLPSETPAGLKELREKELSDLRGDGQGERKHSDRIYDYAIYNDLGNLDKGIDLARPKLGGEAIPFPRRCRTGRSPTDTDINAENRVEKPLPMYVPRDEAFEESKQDTFAAWRLRGVLHNLIPSLIASISAG
;
A
#
# COMPACT_ATOMS: atom_id res chain seq x y z
N MET A 1 -26.68 -9.11 -4.51
CA MET A 1 -26.45 -10.58 -4.60
C MET A 1 -26.21 -10.96 -6.05
N ALA A 2 -25.19 -11.76 -6.32
CA ALA A 2 -24.90 -12.33 -7.64
C ALA A 2 -25.14 -13.84 -7.59
N LYS A 3 -25.62 -14.42 -8.70
CA LYS A 3 -25.83 -15.86 -8.84
C LYS A 3 -24.95 -16.37 -9.99
N PHE A 4 -24.26 -17.47 -9.77
CA PHE A 4 -23.43 -18.13 -10.78
C PHE A 4 -23.58 -19.64 -10.63
N PHE A 5 -23.46 -20.34 -11.76
CA PHE A 5 -23.57 -21.80 -11.81
C PHE A 5 -22.17 -22.41 -11.72
N ILE A 6 -21.98 -23.33 -10.79
CA ILE A 6 -20.75 -24.11 -10.63
C ILE A 6 -21.09 -25.55 -11.01
N ASP A 7 -20.30 -26.14 -11.92
CA ASP A 7 -20.44 -27.55 -12.25
C ASP A 7 -20.11 -28.41 -11.03
N SER A 8 -20.86 -29.50 -10.85
CA SER A 8 -20.59 -30.52 -9.83
C SER A 8 -19.15 -31.05 -9.83
N ASN A 9 -18.47 -31.06 -10.99
CA ASN A 9 -17.09 -31.52 -11.15
C ASN A 9 -16.02 -30.45 -10.84
N PHE A 10 -16.43 -29.20 -10.58
CA PHE A 10 -15.52 -28.09 -10.31
C PHE A 10 -14.75 -28.27 -8.99
N GLY A 11 -15.32 -29.04 -8.05
CA GLY A 11 -14.80 -29.20 -6.70
C GLY A 11 -15.08 -27.97 -5.83
N ILE A 12 -14.26 -27.77 -4.80
CA ILE A 12 -14.44 -26.70 -3.82
C ILE A 12 -13.70 -25.43 -4.30
N PRO A 13 -14.38 -24.28 -4.47
CA PRO A 13 -13.72 -23.03 -4.84
C PRO A 13 -12.67 -22.60 -3.81
N GLY A 14 -11.40 -22.53 -4.22
CA GLY A 14 -10.29 -22.11 -3.35
C GLY A 14 -9.85 -20.65 -3.53
N ALA A 15 -10.19 -20.03 -4.66
CA ALA A 15 -9.89 -18.65 -4.98
C ALA A 15 -11.02 -18.02 -5.80
N ILE A 16 -11.15 -16.70 -5.72
CA ILE A 16 -12.08 -15.92 -6.53
C ILE A 16 -11.35 -14.74 -7.18
N ALA A 17 -11.59 -14.57 -8.49
CA ALA A 17 -11.04 -13.47 -9.27
C ALA A 17 -12.09 -12.37 -9.44
N VAL A 18 -11.76 -11.16 -9.01
CA VAL A 18 -12.65 -9.99 -9.03
C VAL A 18 -12.11 -8.96 -10.02
N THR A 19 -13.01 -8.37 -10.80
CA THR A 19 -12.69 -7.26 -11.72
C THR A 19 -13.66 -6.12 -11.47
N ASN A 20 -13.12 -4.94 -11.17
CA ASN A 20 -13.90 -3.74 -11.01
C ASN A 20 -14.13 -3.05 -12.37
N LYS A 21 -15.38 -3.08 -12.85
CA LYS A 21 -15.79 -2.40 -14.08
C LYS A 21 -16.26 -0.95 -13.85
N HIS A 22 -16.30 -0.49 -12.61
CA HIS A 22 -16.62 0.90 -12.28
C HIS A 22 -15.43 1.81 -12.51
N GLN A 23 -15.67 3.12 -12.52
CA GLN A 23 -14.63 4.12 -12.72
C GLN A 23 -13.79 4.38 -11.47
N LYS A 24 -14.34 4.12 -10.28
CA LYS A 24 -13.69 4.32 -8.99
C LYS A 24 -13.38 2.99 -8.34
N GLU A 25 -12.32 2.94 -7.54
CA GLU A 25 -12.06 1.81 -6.65
C GLU A 25 -13.14 1.68 -5.57
N PHE A 26 -13.28 0.48 -5.02
CA PHE A 26 -14.13 0.22 -3.86
C PHE A 26 -13.41 -0.70 -2.88
N PHE A 27 -13.75 -0.61 -1.60
CA PHE A 27 -13.23 -1.51 -0.59
C PHE A 27 -14.06 -2.79 -0.55
N LEU A 28 -13.40 -3.94 -0.76
CA LEU A 28 -14.02 -5.26 -0.67
C LEU A 28 -13.67 -5.88 0.67
N GLU A 29 -14.67 -5.99 1.54
CA GLU A 29 -14.51 -6.58 2.88
C GLU A 29 -14.46 -8.11 2.80
N SER A 30 -15.50 -8.74 2.25
CA SER A 30 -15.57 -10.19 2.14
C SER A 30 -16.46 -10.66 0.99
N ILE A 31 -16.28 -11.92 0.61
CA ILE A 31 -17.17 -12.65 -0.30
C ILE A 31 -17.55 -13.97 0.38
N VAL A 32 -18.85 -14.31 0.31
CA VAL A 32 -19.39 -15.57 0.82
C VAL A 32 -20.10 -16.28 -0.33
N ILE A 33 -19.73 -17.55 -0.54
CA ILE A 33 -20.38 -18.42 -1.52
C ILE A 33 -21.26 -19.42 -0.76
N GLU A 34 -22.57 -19.31 -0.94
CA GLU A 34 -23.59 -20.18 -0.36
C GLU A 34 -24.17 -21.12 -1.43
N GLY A 35 -24.89 -22.17 -1.00
CA GLY A 35 -25.58 -23.09 -1.91
C GLY A 35 -24.69 -24.14 -2.58
N LEU A 36 -23.49 -24.36 -2.03
CA LEU A 36 -22.66 -25.51 -2.37
C LEU A 36 -23.22 -26.76 -1.67
N VAL A 37 -22.88 -27.95 -2.18
CA VAL A 37 -23.19 -29.23 -1.50
C VAL A 37 -22.47 -29.34 -0.16
N CYS A 38 -21.38 -28.58 0.00
CA CYS A 38 -20.60 -28.46 1.23
C CYS A 38 -20.92 -27.13 1.97
N GLU A 39 -20.28 -26.95 3.13
CA GLU A 39 -20.30 -25.70 3.90
C GLU A 39 -20.00 -24.44 3.06
N PRO A 40 -20.61 -23.29 3.40
CA PRO A 40 -20.31 -22.00 2.76
C PRO A 40 -18.81 -21.71 2.71
N VAL A 41 -18.36 -21.14 1.59
CA VAL A 41 -16.96 -20.76 1.41
C VAL A 41 -16.79 -19.27 1.63
N HIS A 42 -15.93 -18.91 2.59
CA HIS A 42 -15.63 -17.54 2.94
C HIS A 42 -14.30 -17.07 2.35
N PHE A 43 -14.28 -15.81 1.91
CA PHE A 43 -13.11 -15.09 1.41
C PHE A 43 -13.00 -13.77 2.19
N SER A 44 -12.06 -13.71 3.15
CA SER A 44 -11.73 -12.48 3.86
C SER A 44 -10.82 -11.61 2.99
N CYS A 45 -11.37 -10.56 2.38
CA CYS A 45 -10.69 -9.80 1.35
C CYS A 45 -9.96 -8.58 1.92
N ASN A 46 -10.67 -7.73 2.68
CA ASN A 46 -10.18 -6.51 3.34
C ASN A 46 -9.20 -5.69 2.48
N SER A 47 -9.58 -5.40 1.24
CA SER A 47 -8.69 -4.74 0.29
C SER A 47 -9.43 -3.85 -0.68
N TRP A 48 -8.77 -2.77 -1.11
CA TRP A 48 -9.24 -1.90 -2.18
C TRP A 48 -9.11 -2.59 -3.53
N VAL A 49 -10.20 -2.67 -4.29
CA VAL A 49 -10.21 -3.20 -5.67
C VAL A 49 -10.18 -2.03 -6.65
N GLN A 50 -9.00 -1.82 -7.25
CA GLN A 50 -8.72 -0.75 -8.19
C GLN A 50 -9.62 -0.82 -9.42
N SER A 51 -9.89 0.34 -10.05
CA SER A 51 -10.60 0.37 -11.33
C SER A 51 -9.77 -0.32 -12.42
N ARG A 52 -10.43 -0.82 -13.47
CA ARG A 52 -9.74 -1.43 -14.62
C ARG A 52 -8.76 -0.47 -15.33
N LYS A 53 -8.94 0.85 -15.16
CA LYS A 53 -8.03 1.85 -15.73
C LYS A 53 -6.69 1.87 -14.98
N ASP A 54 -6.74 1.68 -13.67
CA ASP A 54 -5.55 1.74 -12.80
C ASP A 54 -4.87 0.38 -12.69
N HIS A 55 -5.67 -0.69 -12.66
CA HIS A 55 -5.17 -2.06 -12.63
C HIS A 55 -5.97 -2.92 -13.63
N PRO A 56 -5.45 -3.20 -14.84
CA PRO A 56 -6.17 -3.96 -15.86
C PRO A 56 -6.29 -5.46 -15.51
N GLY A 57 -5.47 -5.93 -14.57
CA GLY A 57 -5.49 -7.31 -14.06
C GLY A 57 -6.73 -7.64 -13.24
N LYS A 58 -6.88 -8.93 -12.93
CA LYS A 58 -7.91 -9.42 -12.00
C LYS A 58 -7.29 -9.50 -10.61
N ARG A 59 -8.04 -9.05 -9.61
CA ARG A 59 -7.65 -9.22 -8.20
C ARG A 59 -8.07 -10.61 -7.74
N VAL A 60 -7.13 -11.36 -7.18
CA VAL A 60 -7.39 -12.72 -6.69
C VAL A 60 -7.49 -12.70 -5.17
N PHE A 61 -8.53 -13.33 -4.64
CA PHE A 61 -8.73 -13.53 -3.20
C PHE A 61 -8.82 -15.02 -2.90
N PHE A 62 -8.15 -15.47 -1.86
CA PHE A 62 -8.11 -16.89 -1.46
C PHE A 62 -9.08 -17.16 -0.32
N SER A 63 -9.62 -18.38 -0.27
CA SER A 63 -10.47 -18.79 0.83
C SER A 63 -9.64 -18.95 2.12
N ASN A 64 -10.24 -18.61 3.25
CA ASN A 64 -9.65 -18.76 4.58
C ASN A 64 -9.93 -20.13 5.23
N LYS A 65 -10.59 -21.06 4.53
CA LYS A 65 -11.02 -22.35 5.10
C LYS A 65 -9.86 -23.21 5.62
N GLN A 66 -8.74 -23.24 4.89
CA GLN A 66 -7.56 -24.00 5.30
C GLN A 66 -6.28 -23.25 4.87
N PRO A 67 -5.37 -22.96 5.81
CA PRO A 67 -4.06 -22.41 5.46
C PRO A 67 -3.15 -23.50 4.87
N TYR A 68 -2.32 -23.12 3.91
CA TYR A 68 -1.40 -24.04 3.22
C TYR A 68 0.04 -23.51 3.24
N LEU A 69 0.99 -24.36 3.61
CA LEU A 69 2.39 -24.12 3.28
C LEU A 69 2.60 -24.11 1.76
N PRO A 70 3.71 -23.53 1.25
CA PRO A 70 3.99 -23.56 -0.18
C PRO A 70 3.96 -24.96 -0.79
N SER A 71 4.50 -25.98 -0.09
CA SER A 71 4.49 -27.38 -0.52
C SER A 71 3.11 -28.04 -0.54
N GLU A 72 2.19 -27.53 0.27
CA GLU A 72 0.84 -28.08 0.46
C GLU A 72 -0.23 -27.37 -0.39
N THR A 73 0.17 -26.33 -1.13
CA THR A 73 -0.76 -25.53 -1.93
C THR A 73 -1.42 -26.43 -2.99
N PRO A 74 -2.77 -26.52 -3.03
CA PRO A 74 -3.48 -27.31 -4.02
C PRO A 74 -3.05 -26.96 -5.44
N ALA A 75 -2.93 -27.96 -6.33
CA ALA A 75 -2.39 -27.77 -7.68
C ALA A 75 -3.07 -26.64 -8.45
N GLY A 76 -4.41 -26.53 -8.35
CA GLY A 76 -5.19 -25.46 -9.01
C GLY A 76 -4.97 -24.05 -8.45
N LEU A 77 -4.28 -23.89 -7.31
CA LEU A 77 -4.01 -22.60 -6.68
C LEU A 77 -2.54 -22.16 -6.81
N LYS A 78 -1.63 -23.04 -7.23
CA LYS A 78 -0.18 -22.76 -7.26
C LYS A 78 0.16 -21.56 -8.15
N GLU A 79 -0.33 -21.57 -9.39
CA GLU A 79 -0.08 -20.48 -10.34
C GLU A 79 -0.68 -19.15 -9.83
N LEU A 80 -1.88 -19.17 -9.26
CA LEU A 80 -2.51 -17.98 -8.69
C LEU A 80 -1.70 -17.42 -7.51
N ARG A 81 -1.18 -18.30 -6.64
CA ARG A 81 -0.35 -17.92 -5.50
C ARG A 81 0.96 -17.28 -5.95
N GLU A 82 1.65 -17.90 -6.91
CA GLU A 82 2.91 -17.39 -7.45
C GLU A 82 2.72 -16.06 -8.17
N LYS A 83 1.64 -15.93 -8.93
CA LYS A 83 1.29 -14.69 -9.63
C LYS A 83 0.99 -13.55 -8.66
N GLU A 84 0.14 -13.76 -7.65
CA GLU A 84 -0.15 -12.70 -6.66
C GLU A 84 1.13 -12.27 -5.93
N LEU A 85 2.03 -13.21 -5.59
CA LEU A 85 3.32 -12.88 -5.00
C LEU A 85 4.22 -12.08 -5.94
N SER A 86 4.23 -12.39 -7.23
CA SER A 86 4.98 -11.64 -8.23
C SER A 86 4.42 -10.23 -8.40
N ASP A 87 3.10 -10.09 -8.49
CA ASP A 87 2.41 -8.80 -8.62
C ASP A 87 2.64 -7.91 -7.39
N LEU A 88 2.68 -8.49 -6.18
CA LEU A 88 2.99 -7.77 -4.94
C LEU A 88 4.46 -7.34 -4.85
N ARG A 89 5.42 -8.04 -5.46
CA ARG A 89 6.84 -7.63 -5.49
C ARG A 89 7.11 -6.56 -6.54
N GLY A 90 6.39 -6.62 -7.66
CA GLY A 90 6.66 -5.78 -8.82
C GLY A 90 8.01 -6.09 -9.47
N ASP A 91 8.51 -5.14 -10.25
CA ASP A 91 9.71 -5.26 -11.11
C ASP A 91 10.91 -4.43 -10.62
N GLY A 92 10.78 -3.77 -9.48
CA GLY A 92 11.79 -2.85 -8.92
C GLY A 92 11.92 -1.51 -9.65
N GLN A 93 11.05 -1.19 -10.61
CA GLN A 93 11.21 -0.04 -11.51
C GLN A 93 10.02 0.92 -11.54
N GLY A 94 10.28 2.18 -11.89
CA GLY A 94 9.24 3.21 -11.99
C GLY A 94 8.73 3.75 -10.66
N GLU A 95 7.99 4.85 -10.75
CA GLU A 95 7.38 5.55 -9.63
C GLU A 95 6.09 4.85 -9.19
N ARG A 96 5.91 4.75 -7.87
CA ARG A 96 4.74 4.09 -7.28
C ARG A 96 3.52 5.01 -7.29
N LYS A 97 2.40 4.48 -7.76
CA LYS A 97 1.08 5.15 -7.75
C LYS A 97 0.32 4.79 -6.49
N HIS A 98 -0.56 5.68 -6.02
CA HIS A 98 -1.37 5.41 -4.82
C HIS A 98 -2.27 4.17 -4.90
N SER A 99 -2.63 3.74 -6.11
CA SER A 99 -3.39 2.51 -6.36
C SER A 99 -2.54 1.24 -6.35
N ASP A 100 -1.20 1.35 -6.36
CA ASP A 100 -0.30 0.21 -6.41
C ASP A 100 -0.23 -0.53 -5.07
N ARG A 101 -0.09 -1.85 -5.14
CA ARG A 101 0.09 -2.75 -3.98
C ARG A 101 1.49 -3.36 -3.96
N ILE A 102 2.48 -2.62 -4.47
CA ILE A 102 3.84 -3.13 -4.69
C ILE A 102 4.70 -2.88 -3.44
N TYR A 103 5.22 -3.95 -2.87
CA TYR A 103 6.11 -3.96 -1.73
C TYR A 103 7.55 -4.17 -2.21
N ASP A 104 8.37 -3.14 -2.03
CA ASP A 104 9.78 -3.19 -2.38
C ASP A 104 10.59 -2.25 -1.46
N TYR A 105 11.91 -2.34 -1.51
CA TYR A 105 12.82 -1.73 -0.55
C TYR A 105 13.66 -0.60 -1.15
N ALA A 106 13.89 0.42 -0.35
CA ALA A 106 14.84 1.50 -0.65
C ALA A 106 15.59 1.93 0.61
N ILE A 107 16.70 2.65 0.43
CA ILE A 107 17.40 3.33 1.51
C ILE A 107 16.73 4.67 1.83
N TYR A 108 17.09 5.28 2.96
CA TYR A 108 16.65 6.63 3.29
C TYR A 108 17.53 7.66 2.57
N ASN A 109 17.26 7.84 1.29
CA ASN A 109 17.86 8.87 0.44
C ASN A 109 16.85 9.98 0.05
N ASP A 110 15.72 10.04 0.74
CA ASP A 110 14.57 10.94 0.47
C ASP A 110 14.29 11.93 1.63
N LEU A 111 15.20 12.01 2.61
CA LEU A 111 15.05 12.87 3.78
C LEU A 111 15.53 14.31 3.54
N GLY A 112 16.59 14.47 2.75
CA GLY A 112 17.18 15.78 2.43
C GLY A 112 16.48 16.47 1.27
N ASN A 113 16.76 17.77 1.09
CA ASN A 113 16.33 18.52 -0.09
C ASN A 113 17.38 19.59 -0.47
N LEU A 114 18.44 19.14 -1.15
CA LEU A 114 19.54 20.00 -1.59
C LEU A 114 19.11 21.07 -2.59
N ASP A 115 18.11 20.78 -3.42
CA ASP A 115 17.58 21.71 -4.43
C ASP A 115 16.98 22.98 -3.78
N LYS A 116 16.54 22.88 -2.52
CA LYS A 116 15.99 24.02 -1.75
C LYS A 116 17.01 24.75 -0.89
N GLY A 117 18.20 24.20 -0.68
CA GLY A 117 19.22 24.80 0.19
C GLY A 117 20.19 23.77 0.77
N ILE A 118 21.44 24.20 0.94
CA ILE A 118 22.51 23.35 1.46
C ILE A 118 22.28 22.94 2.93
N ASP A 119 21.55 23.75 3.70
CA ASP A 119 21.14 23.49 5.08
C ASP A 119 20.13 22.34 5.20
N LEU A 120 19.45 22.01 4.09
CA LEU A 120 18.50 20.91 3.99
C LEU A 120 19.15 19.60 3.50
N ALA A 121 20.47 19.60 3.27
CA ALA A 121 21.24 18.39 2.96
C ALA A 121 21.15 17.38 4.12
N ARG A 122 20.92 16.10 3.82
CA ARG A 122 20.95 15.03 4.81
C ARG A 122 21.76 13.84 4.28
N PRO A 123 22.50 13.13 5.15
CA PRO A 123 23.19 11.91 4.75
C PRO A 123 22.18 10.83 4.36
N LYS A 124 22.57 9.96 3.43
CA LYS A 124 21.77 8.80 3.02
C LYS A 124 21.95 7.70 4.07
N LEU A 125 20.85 7.15 4.58
CA LEU A 125 20.89 6.11 5.61
C LEU A 125 20.56 4.76 4.98
N GLY A 126 21.49 3.81 5.09
CA GLY A 126 21.45 2.50 4.47
C GLY A 126 22.72 2.21 3.67
N GLY A 127 23.06 0.93 3.55
CA GLY A 127 24.31 0.48 2.93
C GLY A 127 25.38 0.16 3.98
N GLU A 128 26.63 0.02 3.54
CA GLU A 128 27.74 -0.35 4.43
C GLU A 128 28.27 0.84 5.24
N ALA A 129 28.31 2.04 4.65
CA ALA A 129 28.90 3.21 5.29
C ALA A 129 28.06 3.75 6.46
N ILE A 130 26.73 3.77 6.31
CA ILE A 130 25.79 4.18 7.36
C ILE A 130 24.66 3.13 7.42
N PRO A 131 24.87 1.99 8.09
CA PRO A 131 23.88 0.93 8.16
C PRO A 131 22.57 1.41 8.78
N PHE A 132 21.47 1.13 8.10
CA PHE A 132 20.13 1.49 8.55
C PHE A 132 19.08 0.55 7.95
N PRO A 133 17.95 0.29 8.64
CA PRO A 133 16.83 -0.45 8.07
C PRO A 133 16.39 0.13 6.71
N ARG A 134 15.88 -0.74 5.84
CA ARG A 134 15.27 -0.31 4.59
C ARG A 134 13.86 0.22 4.83
N ARG A 135 13.42 1.11 3.95
CA ARG A 135 12.05 1.64 3.89
C ARG A 135 11.31 1.09 2.67
N CYS A 136 10.01 1.37 2.60
CA CYS A 136 9.21 1.15 1.39
C CYS A 136 9.74 2.00 0.23
N ARG A 137 10.01 1.36 -0.92
CA ARG A 137 10.42 2.01 -2.16
C ARG A 137 9.26 2.82 -2.74
N THR A 138 9.55 4.05 -3.12
CA THR A 138 8.59 4.98 -3.72
C THR A 138 8.92 5.28 -5.19
N GLY A 139 10.20 5.27 -5.55
CA GLY A 139 10.65 5.29 -6.94
C GLY A 139 10.42 6.63 -7.66
N ARG A 140 10.29 7.73 -6.91
CA ARG A 140 10.20 9.08 -7.47
C ARG A 140 11.50 9.44 -8.17
N SER A 141 11.43 10.47 -9.01
CA SER A 141 12.61 10.98 -9.71
C SER A 141 13.71 11.42 -8.73
N PRO A 142 14.99 11.33 -9.13
CA PRO A 142 16.07 11.92 -8.36
C PRO A 142 15.98 13.44 -8.26
N THR A 143 16.66 14.04 -7.28
CA THR A 143 16.81 15.49 -7.17
C THR A 143 17.69 16.03 -8.29
N ASP A 144 17.54 17.30 -8.65
CA ASP A 144 18.33 17.91 -9.74
C ASP A 144 19.82 18.03 -9.36
N THR A 145 20.10 18.23 -8.07
CA THR A 145 21.45 18.36 -7.54
C THR A 145 22.17 17.04 -7.21
N ASP A 146 21.45 15.92 -7.07
CA ASP A 146 22.03 14.62 -6.68
C ASP A 146 21.21 13.45 -7.24
N ILE A 147 21.72 12.82 -8.30
CA ILE A 147 21.10 11.65 -8.95
C ILE A 147 20.86 10.45 -8.02
N ASN A 148 21.54 10.40 -6.87
CA ASN A 148 21.41 9.33 -5.90
C ASN A 148 20.48 9.68 -4.72
N ALA A 149 19.94 10.91 -4.68
CA ALA A 149 18.91 11.33 -3.73
C ALA A 149 17.55 11.36 -4.41
N GLU A 150 16.52 10.84 -3.75
CA GLU A 150 15.16 10.81 -4.29
C GLU A 150 14.43 12.11 -3.93
N ASN A 151 13.65 12.66 -4.87
CA ASN A 151 12.84 13.84 -4.62
C ASN A 151 11.92 13.64 -3.43
N ARG A 152 11.84 14.68 -2.59
CA ARG A 152 11.00 14.67 -1.40
C ARG A 152 9.55 14.97 -1.75
N VAL A 153 8.63 14.23 -1.13
CA VAL A 153 7.20 14.59 -1.18
C VAL A 153 6.97 15.76 -0.23
N GLU A 154 6.52 16.87 -0.79
CA GLU A 154 6.11 18.04 -0.01
C GLU A 154 4.65 17.94 0.42
N LYS A 155 4.37 18.48 1.60
CA LYS A 155 3.00 18.57 2.09
C LYS A 155 2.16 19.48 1.20
N PRO A 156 0.86 19.18 1.01
CA PRO A 156 0.08 18.17 1.72
C PRO A 156 0.05 16.77 1.06
N LEU A 157 0.84 16.52 0.02
CA LEU A 157 0.78 15.27 -0.73
C LEU A 157 1.16 14.07 0.15
N PRO A 158 0.41 12.96 0.08
CA PRO A 158 0.71 11.77 0.87
C PRO A 158 1.93 11.04 0.32
N MET A 159 2.78 10.52 1.22
CA MET A 159 3.84 9.60 0.83
C MET A 159 3.22 8.27 0.40
N TYR A 160 3.74 7.68 -0.68
CA TYR A 160 3.29 6.37 -1.12
C TYR A 160 3.53 5.30 -0.04
N VAL A 161 2.50 4.51 0.18
CA VAL A 161 2.53 3.18 0.77
C VAL A 161 1.61 2.29 -0.08
N PRO A 162 1.81 0.96 -0.09
CA PRO A 162 0.90 0.05 -0.77
C PRO A 162 -0.57 0.33 -0.42
N ARG A 163 -1.47 0.28 -1.41
CA ARG A 163 -2.83 0.83 -1.29
C ARG A 163 -3.61 0.37 -0.05
N ASP A 164 -3.42 -0.88 0.37
CA ASP A 164 -4.11 -1.48 1.51
C ASP A 164 -3.49 -1.06 2.88
N GLU A 165 -2.26 -0.54 2.88
CA GLU A 165 -1.57 0.04 4.05
C GLU A 165 -1.87 1.54 4.21
N ALA A 166 -2.39 2.18 3.17
CA ALA A 166 -2.76 3.58 3.21
C ALA A 166 -3.97 3.79 4.14
N PHE A 167 -3.90 4.84 4.96
CA PHE A 167 -5.05 5.27 5.75
C PHE A 167 -6.26 5.57 4.85
N GLU A 168 -7.44 5.20 5.33
CA GLU A 168 -8.70 5.67 4.80
C GLU A 168 -8.79 7.21 4.92
N GLU A 169 -9.45 7.87 3.96
CA GLU A 169 -9.49 9.33 3.83
C GLU A 169 -9.89 10.04 5.14
N SER A 170 -10.91 9.50 5.83
CA SER A 170 -11.38 10.00 7.14
C SER A 170 -10.31 9.97 8.24
N LYS A 171 -9.42 8.98 8.22
CA LYS A 171 -8.29 8.85 9.16
C LYS A 171 -7.15 9.79 8.79
N GLN A 172 -6.94 10.06 7.50
CA GLN A 172 -5.95 11.05 7.05
C GLN A 172 -6.31 12.47 7.51
N ASP A 173 -7.56 12.87 7.37
CA ASP A 173 -8.05 14.18 7.81
C ASP A 173 -7.91 14.36 9.33
N THR A 174 -8.26 13.31 10.07
CA THR A 174 -8.12 13.30 11.53
C THR A 174 -6.65 13.41 11.93
N PHE A 175 -5.75 12.68 11.27
CA PHE A 175 -4.31 12.78 11.52
C PHE A 175 -3.74 14.17 11.19
N ALA A 176 -4.18 14.78 10.08
CA ALA A 176 -3.80 16.14 9.71
C ALA A 176 -4.27 17.16 10.76
N ALA A 177 -5.50 17.03 11.25
CA ALA A 177 -6.06 17.86 12.31
C ALA A 177 -5.28 17.71 13.63
N TRP A 178 -4.96 16.47 14.04
CA TRP A 178 -4.16 16.21 15.24
C TRP A 178 -2.74 16.79 15.13
N ARG A 179 -2.12 16.68 13.95
CA ARG A 179 -0.79 17.25 13.73
C ARG A 179 -0.80 18.77 13.79
N LEU A 180 -1.80 19.43 13.19
CA LEU A 180 -1.97 20.89 13.29
C LEU A 180 -2.15 21.29 14.76
N ARG A 181 -3.00 20.56 15.52
CA ARG A 181 -3.15 20.77 16.96
C ARG A 181 -1.84 20.60 17.71
N GLY A 182 -1.02 19.59 17.39
CA GLY A 182 0.28 19.40 18.03
C GLY A 182 1.26 20.55 17.78
N VAL A 183 1.32 21.07 16.55
CA VAL A 183 2.14 22.26 16.23
C VAL A 183 1.64 23.48 17.00
N LEU A 184 0.33 23.73 17.01
CA LEU A 184 -0.27 24.82 17.78
C LEU A 184 0.02 24.69 19.27
N HIS A 185 -0.14 23.50 19.85
CA HIS A 185 0.15 23.24 21.26
C HIS A 185 1.61 23.45 21.63
N ASN A 186 2.56 23.28 20.70
CA ASN A 186 3.98 23.57 20.96
C ASN A 186 4.31 25.05 20.78
N LEU A 187 3.64 25.74 19.85
CA LEU A 187 3.90 27.16 19.56
C LEU A 187 3.20 28.10 20.56
N ILE A 188 2.01 27.77 21.04
CA ILE A 188 1.25 28.61 21.99
C ILE A 188 2.04 28.88 23.28
N PRO A 189 2.65 27.89 23.96
CA PRO A 189 3.48 28.14 25.13
C PRO A 189 4.69 29.02 24.82
N SER A 190 5.31 28.85 23.64
CA SER A 190 6.46 29.67 23.21
C SER A 190 6.06 31.12 22.96
N LEU A 191 4.90 31.36 22.35
CA LEU A 191 4.36 32.71 22.12
C LEU A 191 3.98 33.39 23.44
N ILE A 192 3.31 32.68 24.35
CA ILE A 192 2.96 33.19 25.68
C ILE A 192 4.23 33.56 26.46
N ALA A 193 5.24 32.68 26.49
CA ALA A 193 6.51 32.94 27.16
C ALA A 193 7.23 34.17 26.58
N SER A 194 7.16 34.39 25.27
CA SER A 194 7.78 35.55 24.61
C SER A 194 7.06 36.86 24.92
N ILE A 195 5.73 36.84 25.05
CA ILE A 195 4.92 38.01 25.41
C ILE A 195 5.03 38.34 26.91
N SER A 196 5.19 37.34 27.77
CA SER A 196 5.36 37.54 29.22
C SER A 196 6.78 37.93 29.64
N ALA A 197 7.75 37.88 28.72
CA ALA A 197 9.16 38.22 28.98
C ALA A 197 9.56 39.63 28.47
N GLY A 198 8.62 40.40 27.92
CA GLY A 198 8.79 41.81 27.55
C GLY A 198 7.98 42.72 28.47
#